data_AF-A0A1F5L4X3-F1
#
_entry.id   AF-A0A1F5L4X3-F1
#
_cell.length_a   1.000
_cell.length_b   1.000
_cell.length_c   1.000
_cell.angle_alpha   90.00
_cell.angle_beta   90.00
_cell.angle_gamma   90.00
#
_symmetry.space_group_name_H-M   'P 1'
#
loop_
_entity.id
_entity.type
_entity.pdbx_description
1 polymer ?
#
loop_
_entity_poly.entity_id
_entity_poly.type
_entity_poly.pdbx_seq_one_letter_code
_entity_poly.pdbx_strand_id
1 'polypeptide(L)'
;MGCTNANDASEHNAEVEDYTKRPPYLLQPLEEFGEIKWRAHCQCGQVLHGAPFQWAAIFPKEDIRFEKGASGLSFYAAGEKNNKYQTPTKVSCSFCRTPIMDEGRSMCLLFPQLIDFSDSPDEQRHRVQTFLPTCHIFYENRLRDIHDGITKWSGMDEQSQRLDDAGQLLEQ
;
A
#
# COMPACT_ATOMS: atom_id res chain seq x y z
N MET A 1 -14.82 0.37 54.54
CA MET A 1 -16.10 -0.29 54.18
C MET A 1 -16.41 0.18 52.77
N GLY A 2 -16.14 -0.56 51.69
CA GLY A 2 -16.86 -1.78 51.25
C GLY A 2 -18.28 -1.39 50.81
N CYS A 3 -18.82 -1.63 49.61
CA CYS A 3 -18.56 -2.62 48.58
C CYS A 3 -19.17 -2.21 47.20
N THR A 4 -18.42 -2.45 46.12
CA THR A 4 -18.73 -3.08 44.80
C THR A 4 -20.09 -3.01 44.07
N ASN A 5 -19.99 -2.54 42.80
CA ASN A 5 -20.40 -3.11 41.49
C ASN A 5 -21.74 -3.86 41.24
N ALA A 6 -22.38 -3.52 40.11
CA ALA A 6 -22.71 -4.42 38.99
C ALA A 6 -23.04 -3.57 37.73
N ASN A 7 -22.17 -3.58 36.72
CA ASN A 7 -22.31 -4.29 35.43
C ASN A 7 -23.36 -3.70 34.47
N ASP A 8 -22.88 -3.06 33.40
CA ASP A 8 -23.15 -3.61 32.05
C ASP A 8 -22.14 -3.02 31.04
N ALA A 9 -20.98 -3.67 30.91
CA ALA A 9 -20.09 -3.48 29.78
C ALA A 9 -20.24 -4.72 28.92
N SER A 10 -21.07 -4.62 27.88
CA SER A 10 -21.23 -5.69 26.89
C SER A 10 -19.90 -5.90 26.17
N GLU A 11 -19.14 -6.90 26.61
CA GLU A 11 -17.99 -7.43 25.88
C GLU A 11 -18.48 -8.00 24.54
N HIS A 12 -18.28 -7.24 23.47
CA HIS A 12 -18.28 -7.80 22.13
C HIS A 12 -17.03 -8.69 22.01
N ASN A 13 -17.19 -9.98 22.30
CA ASN A 13 -16.28 -11.02 21.84
C ASN A 13 -16.39 -11.14 20.32
N ALA A 14 -15.76 -10.21 19.60
CA ALA A 14 -15.37 -10.46 18.23
C ALA A 14 -14.17 -11.40 18.28
N GLU A 15 -14.34 -12.64 17.82
CA GLU A 15 -13.21 -13.54 17.61
C GLU A 15 -12.14 -12.81 16.81
N VAL A 16 -10.92 -12.74 17.34
CA VAL A 16 -9.78 -12.16 16.61
C VAL A 16 -9.45 -13.12 15.49
N GLU A 17 -10.12 -12.93 14.36
CA GLU A 17 -9.99 -13.77 13.19
C GLU A 17 -8.54 -13.73 12.69
N ASP A 18 -7.92 -14.90 12.63
CA ASP A 18 -6.48 -15.09 12.38
C ASP A 18 -6.08 -14.62 10.97
N TYR A 19 -5.55 -13.40 10.87
CA TYR A 19 -5.17 -12.76 9.60
C TYR A 19 -4.09 -13.53 8.83
N THR A 20 -3.32 -14.40 9.50
CA THR A 20 -2.29 -15.21 8.84
C THR A 20 -2.89 -16.26 7.91
N LYS A 21 -4.20 -16.50 7.99
CA LYS A 21 -4.94 -17.45 7.16
C LYS A 21 -5.63 -16.82 5.95
N ARG A 22 -5.41 -15.53 5.68
CA ARG A 22 -6.01 -14.79 4.55
C ARG A 22 -4.94 -14.31 3.59
N PRO A 23 -5.25 -14.12 2.29
CA PRO A 23 -4.38 -13.40 1.39
C PRO A 23 -4.02 -12.01 1.96
N PRO A 24 -2.77 -11.55 1.82
CA PRO A 24 -1.67 -12.14 1.05
C PRO A 24 -0.80 -13.17 1.80
N TYR A 25 -1.22 -13.65 2.97
CA TYR A 25 -0.42 -14.51 3.86
C TYR A 25 -0.75 -16.00 3.77
N LEU A 26 -1.84 -16.36 3.08
CA LEU A 26 -2.27 -17.72 2.80
C LEU A 26 -1.49 -18.33 1.62
N LEU A 27 -0.96 -19.55 1.73
CA LEU A 27 -0.26 -20.26 0.65
C LEU A 27 -1.26 -20.91 -0.35
N GLN A 28 -1.25 -20.53 -1.63
CA GLN A 28 -2.12 -21.09 -2.70
C GLN A 28 -1.44 -21.02 -4.11
N PRO A 29 -1.85 -21.85 -5.11
CA PRO A 29 -1.25 -21.96 -6.46
C PRO A 29 -1.43 -20.72 -7.37
N LEU A 30 -0.71 -20.68 -8.49
CA LEU A 30 -0.04 -19.51 -9.08
C LEU A 30 -0.70 -18.87 -10.33
N GLU A 31 -1.89 -19.28 -10.75
CA GLU A 31 -2.33 -19.06 -12.15
C GLU A 31 -3.19 -17.82 -12.51
N GLU A 32 -3.45 -16.83 -11.64
CA GLU A 32 -4.17 -15.60 -12.05
C GLU A 32 -3.54 -14.33 -11.47
N PHE A 33 -3.21 -13.36 -12.33
CA PHE A 33 -2.67 -12.04 -11.98
C PHE A 33 -3.49 -10.92 -12.66
N GLY A 34 -3.90 -9.91 -11.90
CA GLY A 34 -4.62 -8.71 -12.36
C GLY A 34 -3.74 -7.53 -12.81
N GLU A 35 -4.40 -6.41 -13.13
CA GLU A 35 -3.77 -5.20 -13.69
C GLU A 35 -3.17 -4.27 -12.62
N ILE A 36 -2.03 -3.63 -12.95
CA ILE A 36 -1.10 -2.95 -12.02
C ILE A 36 -0.88 -1.49 -12.39
N LYS A 37 -1.18 -0.51 -11.51
CA LYS A 37 -0.92 0.94 -11.79
C LYS A 37 -0.61 1.76 -10.50
N TRP A 38 -0.21 3.04 -10.69
CA TRP A 38 -0.24 4.23 -9.77
C TRP A 38 1.05 4.73 -9.03
N ARG A 39 1.21 6.07 -8.92
CA ARG A 39 2.11 6.76 -7.97
C ARG A 39 1.30 7.60 -6.99
N ALA A 40 1.60 7.53 -5.69
CA ALA A 40 0.88 8.25 -4.65
C ALA A 40 1.73 9.32 -3.93
N HIS A 41 1.12 10.47 -3.66
CA HIS A 41 1.75 11.65 -3.03
C HIS A 41 1.25 11.93 -1.61
N CYS A 42 0.67 10.94 -0.93
CA CYS A 42 0.15 11.17 0.41
C CYS A 42 1.27 11.49 1.41
N GLN A 43 1.02 12.44 2.32
CA GLN A 43 2.01 12.89 3.30
C GLN A 43 2.54 11.75 4.17
N CYS A 44 1.68 10.82 4.59
CA CYS A 44 2.11 9.68 5.41
C CYS A 44 3.07 8.76 4.65
N GLY A 45 2.85 8.57 3.35
CA GLY A 45 3.74 7.83 2.46
C GLY A 45 5.08 8.55 2.24
N GLN A 46 5.03 9.86 1.99
CA GLN A 46 6.24 10.67 1.82
C GLN A 46 7.15 10.62 3.06
N VAL A 47 6.56 10.77 4.24
CA VAL A 47 7.29 10.71 5.52
C VAL A 47 7.86 9.31 5.76
N LEU A 48 7.05 8.27 5.59
CA LEU A 48 7.47 6.88 5.84
C LEU A 48 8.63 6.46 4.92
N HIS A 49 8.62 6.92 3.67
CA HIS A 49 9.62 6.55 2.67
C HIS A 49 10.78 7.53 2.57
N GLY A 50 10.68 8.72 3.17
CA GLY A 50 11.62 9.81 2.93
C GLY A 50 11.72 10.20 1.45
N ALA A 51 10.60 10.11 0.72
CA ALA A 51 10.54 10.29 -0.73
C ALA A 51 9.41 11.25 -1.13
N PRO A 52 9.52 12.00 -2.25
CA PRO A 52 8.47 12.94 -2.66
C PRO A 52 7.17 12.25 -3.09
N PHE A 53 7.23 10.98 -3.46
CA PHE A 53 6.08 10.14 -3.78
C PHE A 53 6.46 8.67 -3.62
N GLN A 54 5.44 7.83 -3.44
CA GLN A 54 5.56 6.39 -3.48
C GLN A 54 5.24 5.88 -4.89
N TRP A 55 6.10 5.03 -5.43
CA TRP A 55 5.77 4.22 -6.59
C TRP A 55 5.16 2.90 -6.11
N ALA A 56 3.91 2.66 -6.48
CA ALA A 56 3.18 1.48 -6.05
C ALA A 56 2.55 0.76 -7.26
N ALA A 57 2.35 -0.53 -7.07
CA ALA A 57 1.57 -1.38 -7.93
C ALA A 57 0.40 -1.91 -7.10
N ILE A 58 -0.82 -1.62 -7.52
CA ILE A 58 -2.01 -2.16 -6.85
C ILE A 58 -2.27 -3.56 -7.36
N PHE A 59 -2.49 -4.48 -6.43
CA PHE A 59 -2.92 -5.84 -6.69
C PHE A 59 -4.12 -6.17 -5.81
N PRO A 60 -5.09 -6.96 -6.31
CA PRO A 60 -5.99 -7.70 -5.44
C PRO A 60 -5.18 -8.47 -4.39
N LYS A 61 -5.68 -8.54 -3.15
CA LYS A 61 -4.98 -9.32 -2.11
C LYS A 61 -4.83 -10.78 -2.51
N GLU A 62 -5.83 -11.33 -3.19
CA GLU A 62 -5.78 -12.68 -3.73
C GLU A 62 -4.68 -12.91 -4.77
N ASP A 63 -4.00 -11.88 -5.27
CA ASP A 63 -2.92 -12.03 -6.26
C ASP A 63 -1.51 -11.95 -5.62
N ILE A 64 -1.40 -11.63 -4.33
CA ILE A 64 -0.11 -11.54 -3.62
C ILE A 64 0.02 -12.66 -2.59
N ARG A 65 1.24 -13.21 -2.47
CA ARG A 65 1.56 -14.31 -1.55
C ARG A 65 2.94 -14.10 -0.91
N PHE A 66 3.02 -14.17 0.42
CA PHE A 66 4.31 -14.29 1.11
C PHE A 66 4.69 -15.76 1.29
N GLU A 67 5.86 -16.16 0.81
CA GLU A 67 6.39 -17.53 0.94
C GLU A 67 6.43 -17.99 2.41
N LYS A 68 6.72 -17.08 3.35
CA LYS A 68 6.85 -17.38 4.79
C LYS A 68 5.72 -16.78 5.62
N GLY A 69 4.57 -16.50 5.00
CA GLY A 69 3.45 -15.81 5.65
C GLY A 69 3.88 -14.46 6.24
N ALA A 70 3.41 -14.15 7.44
CA ALA A 70 3.75 -12.89 8.13
C ALA A 70 5.14 -12.91 8.82
N SER A 71 5.88 -14.02 8.75
CA SER A 71 7.18 -14.13 9.41
C SER A 71 8.19 -13.16 8.81
N GLY A 72 8.88 -12.38 9.66
CA GLY A 72 9.83 -11.36 9.22
C GLY A 72 9.18 -10.05 8.76
N LEU A 73 7.86 -9.89 8.96
CA LEU A 73 7.14 -8.65 8.67
C LEU A 73 6.83 -7.85 9.94
N SER A 74 6.76 -6.54 9.79
CA SER A 74 6.30 -5.59 10.80
C SER A 74 5.20 -4.72 10.22
N PHE A 75 4.18 -4.46 11.03
CA PHE A 75 2.97 -3.74 10.65
C PHE A 75 2.91 -2.37 11.32
N TYR A 76 2.35 -1.39 10.62
CA TYR A 76 2.05 -0.07 11.17
C TYR A 76 0.71 0.44 10.64
N ALA A 77 -0.29 0.50 11.53
CA ALA A 77 -1.59 1.06 11.26
C ALA A 77 -1.51 2.59 11.46
N ALA A 78 -1.39 3.32 10.36
CA ALA A 78 -1.13 4.76 10.40
C ALA A 78 -2.29 5.59 11.00
N GLY A 79 -3.54 5.14 10.81
CA GLY A 79 -4.72 5.81 11.38
C GLY A 79 -4.74 5.75 12.90
N GLU A 80 -4.41 4.59 13.44
CA GLU A 80 -4.43 4.28 14.87
C GLU A 80 -3.06 4.46 15.55
N LYS A 81 -2.04 4.83 14.77
CA LYS A 81 -0.67 5.12 15.20
C LYS A 81 -0.07 4.01 16.08
N ASN A 82 -0.25 2.76 15.68
CA ASN A 82 0.27 1.61 16.41
C ASN A 82 0.78 0.51 15.48
N ASN A 83 1.44 -0.49 16.06
CA ASN A 83 2.06 -1.60 15.32
C ASN A 83 1.23 -2.89 15.34
N LYS A 84 -0.05 -2.82 15.75
CA LYS A 84 -0.95 -3.96 15.66
C LYS A 84 -1.35 -4.13 14.20
N TYR A 85 -1.54 -5.39 13.81
CA TYR A 85 -2.11 -5.68 12.50
C TYR A 85 -3.55 -5.14 12.45
N GLN A 86 -3.80 -4.19 11.57
CA GLN A 86 -5.12 -3.65 11.27
C GLN A 86 -5.10 -2.99 9.89
N THR A 87 -5.98 -3.39 8.98
CA THR A 87 -6.06 -2.75 7.66
C THR A 87 -6.80 -1.40 7.74
N PRO A 88 -6.33 -0.33 7.07
CA PRO A 88 -5.13 -0.30 6.24
C PRO A 88 -3.83 -0.29 7.06
N THR A 89 -2.87 -1.15 6.72
CA THR A 89 -1.56 -1.22 7.40
C THR A 89 -0.41 -1.03 6.42
N LYS A 90 0.63 -0.35 6.86
CA LYS A 90 1.93 -0.32 6.20
C LYS A 90 2.70 -1.58 6.59
N VAL A 91 3.30 -2.26 5.63
CA VAL A 91 4.05 -3.50 5.84
C VAL A 91 5.52 -3.26 5.52
N SER A 92 6.40 -3.68 6.43
CA SER A 92 7.85 -3.49 6.31
C SER A 92 8.61 -4.75 6.76
N CYS A 93 9.87 -4.88 6.34
CA CYS A 93 10.75 -5.92 6.87
C CYS A 93 10.99 -5.67 8.38
N SER A 94 10.81 -6.69 9.22
CA SER A 94 11.00 -6.56 10.67
C SER A 94 12.46 -6.31 11.07
N PHE A 95 13.42 -6.64 10.20
CA PHE A 95 14.85 -6.50 10.44
C PHE A 95 15.38 -5.15 9.99
N CYS A 96 15.37 -4.88 8.68
CA CYS A 96 15.94 -3.65 8.10
C CYS A 96 14.95 -2.50 7.99
N ARG A 97 13.66 -2.72 8.29
CA ARG A 97 12.58 -1.72 8.23
C ARG A 97 12.26 -1.16 6.84
N THR A 98 12.83 -1.74 5.78
CA THR A 98 12.46 -1.42 4.40
C THR A 98 10.94 -1.58 4.22
N PRO A 99 10.22 -0.52 3.82
CA PRO A 99 8.81 -0.63 3.46
C PRO A 99 8.64 -1.59 2.29
N ILE A 100 7.64 -2.47 2.33
CA ILE A 100 7.40 -3.51 1.30
C ILE A 100 6.14 -3.23 0.50
N MET A 101 5.04 -2.95 1.21
CA MET A 101 3.74 -2.67 0.61
C MET A 101 2.81 -1.98 1.61
N ASP A 102 1.70 -1.44 1.11
CA ASP A 102 0.57 -1.06 1.94
C ASP A 102 -0.58 -2.06 1.73
N GLU A 103 -1.11 -2.61 2.81
CA GLU A 103 -2.24 -3.53 2.76
C GLU A 103 -3.53 -2.78 3.08
N GLY A 104 -4.45 -2.72 2.10
CA GLY A 104 -5.80 -2.18 2.26
C GLY A 104 -6.79 -3.24 2.73
N ARG A 105 -8.09 -3.07 2.43
CA ARG A 105 -9.12 -4.08 2.76
C ARG A 105 -9.14 -5.24 1.77
N SER A 106 -9.18 -4.93 0.47
CA SER A 106 -9.26 -5.88 -0.64
C SER A 106 -8.02 -5.90 -1.54
N MET A 107 -7.13 -4.92 -1.40
CA MET A 107 -6.00 -4.71 -2.30
C MET A 107 -4.72 -4.36 -1.53
N CYS A 108 -3.59 -4.60 -2.17
CA CYS A 108 -2.24 -4.32 -1.69
C CYS A 108 -1.54 -3.37 -2.67
N LEU A 109 -0.81 -2.40 -2.15
CA LEU A 109 0.06 -1.49 -2.90
C LEU A 109 1.50 -1.96 -2.72
N LEU A 110 1.97 -2.84 -3.60
CA LEU A 110 3.33 -3.36 -3.58
C LEU A 110 4.31 -2.36 -4.19
N PHE A 111 5.56 -2.32 -3.72
CA PHE A 111 6.57 -1.42 -4.27
C PHE A 111 7.43 -2.14 -5.34
N PRO A 112 7.26 -1.83 -6.64
CA PRO A 112 7.89 -2.61 -7.73
C PRO A 112 9.41 -2.65 -7.68
N GLN A 113 10.04 -1.63 -7.10
CA GLN A 113 11.49 -1.56 -6.94
C GLN A 113 12.08 -2.67 -6.03
N LEU A 114 11.22 -3.40 -5.30
CA LEU A 114 11.63 -4.50 -4.41
C LEU A 114 11.46 -5.87 -5.04
N ILE A 115 10.81 -5.95 -6.21
CA ILE A 115 10.53 -7.22 -6.85
C ILE A 115 11.76 -7.60 -7.67
N ASP A 116 12.36 -8.74 -7.35
CA ASP A 116 13.42 -9.33 -8.15
C ASP A 116 12.79 -10.12 -9.31
N PHE A 117 13.07 -9.68 -10.52
CA PHE A 117 12.52 -10.23 -11.74
C PHE A 117 13.56 -11.02 -12.57
N SER A 118 14.85 -11.01 -12.23
CA SER A 118 15.82 -11.67 -13.11
C SER A 118 17.23 -11.72 -12.57
N ASP A 119 18.03 -12.62 -13.14
CA ASP A 119 19.45 -12.76 -12.82
C ASP A 119 20.33 -11.65 -13.44
N SER A 120 19.79 -10.72 -14.24
CA SER A 120 20.56 -9.65 -14.89
C SER A 120 19.95 -8.25 -14.73
N PRO A 121 20.78 -7.19 -14.61
CA PRO A 121 20.25 -5.82 -14.53
C PRO A 121 19.46 -5.36 -15.76
N ASP A 122 19.76 -5.87 -16.95
CA ASP A 122 19.05 -5.51 -18.19
C ASP A 122 17.65 -6.11 -18.24
N GLU A 123 17.51 -7.40 -17.88
CA GLU A 123 16.22 -8.06 -17.82
C GLU A 123 15.35 -7.47 -16.69
N GLN A 124 15.95 -7.14 -15.55
CA GLN A 124 15.27 -6.44 -14.45
C GLN A 124 14.68 -5.12 -14.96
N ARG A 125 15.48 -4.30 -15.65
CA ARG A 125 15.01 -3.03 -16.25
C ARG A 125 13.87 -3.24 -17.23
N HIS A 126 13.92 -4.30 -18.03
CA HIS A 126 12.88 -4.62 -19.00
C HIS A 126 11.58 -5.05 -18.31
N ARG A 127 11.64 -5.98 -17.35
CA ARG A 127 10.47 -6.49 -16.63
C ARG A 127 9.79 -5.44 -15.76
N VAL A 128 10.59 -4.54 -15.17
CA VAL A 128 10.08 -3.40 -14.41
C VAL A 128 9.25 -2.44 -15.28
N GLN A 129 9.39 -2.44 -16.62
CA GLN A 129 8.57 -1.60 -17.50
C GLN A 129 7.07 -1.89 -17.37
N THR A 130 6.69 -3.14 -17.09
CA THR A 130 5.30 -3.55 -16.84
C THR A 130 4.67 -2.80 -15.67
N PHE A 131 5.49 -2.29 -14.76
CA PHE A 131 5.09 -1.60 -13.54
C PHE A 131 5.20 -0.08 -13.65
N LEU A 132 5.49 0.46 -14.84
CA LEU A 132 5.55 1.90 -15.01
C LEU A 132 4.20 2.54 -14.66
N PRO A 133 4.22 3.65 -13.93
CA PRO A 133 3.00 4.32 -13.53
C PRO A 133 2.33 4.96 -14.74
N THR A 134 1.01 4.85 -14.78
CA THR A 134 0.17 5.50 -15.79
C THR A 134 -0.39 6.84 -15.33
N CYS A 135 -0.33 7.12 -14.02
CA CYS A 135 -0.73 8.40 -13.48
C CYS A 135 -0.20 8.65 -12.04
N HIS A 136 -0.45 9.87 -11.55
CA HIS A 136 -0.31 10.28 -10.16
C HIS A 136 -1.67 10.47 -9.48
N ILE A 137 -1.79 9.98 -8.24
CA ILE A 137 -2.91 10.25 -7.32
C ILE A 137 -2.44 11.09 -6.13
N PHE A 138 -3.38 11.84 -5.53
CA PHE A 138 -3.13 12.81 -4.47
C PHE A 138 -2.14 13.92 -4.86
N TYR A 139 -2.07 14.26 -6.15
CA TYR A 139 -1.08 15.17 -6.71
C TYR A 139 -1.19 16.61 -6.17
N GLU A 140 -2.30 16.96 -5.53
CA GLU A 140 -2.45 18.21 -4.76
C GLU A 140 -1.41 18.31 -3.62
N ASN A 141 -0.99 17.17 -3.07
CA ASN A 141 -0.02 17.09 -1.96
C ASN A 141 1.44 16.91 -2.45
N ARG A 142 1.70 17.10 -3.74
CA ARG A 142 3.05 16.97 -4.30
C ARG A 142 4.02 17.95 -3.63
N LEU A 143 5.25 17.51 -3.39
CA LEU A 143 6.31 18.40 -2.89
C LEU A 143 6.90 19.31 -4.00
N ARG A 144 6.76 18.89 -5.25
CA ARG A 144 7.22 19.59 -6.44
C ARG A 144 6.41 19.17 -7.65
N ASP A 145 6.41 20.01 -8.67
CA ASP A 145 5.88 19.66 -9.97
C ASP A 145 6.71 18.54 -10.62
N ILE A 146 6.00 17.64 -11.31
CA ILE A 146 6.52 16.47 -12.01
C ILE A 146 6.04 16.56 -13.45
N HIS A 147 6.99 16.84 -14.35
CA HIS A 147 6.74 17.01 -15.77
C HIS A 147 7.02 15.72 -16.54
N ASP A 148 6.25 14.67 -16.27
CA ASP A 148 6.40 13.36 -16.89
C ASP A 148 5.30 13.03 -17.92
N GLY A 149 4.37 13.96 -18.16
CA GLY A 149 3.32 13.83 -19.19
C GLY A 149 2.28 12.74 -18.92
N ILE A 150 2.33 12.06 -17.76
CA ILE A 150 1.29 11.10 -17.36
C ILE A 150 0.17 11.81 -16.59
N THR A 151 -1.01 11.18 -16.55
CA THR A 151 -2.20 11.79 -15.93
C THR A 151 -1.97 12.13 -14.46
N LYS A 152 -2.56 13.23 -13.97
CA LYS A 152 -2.48 13.65 -12.57
C LYS A 152 -3.88 13.87 -12.04
N TRP A 153 -4.17 13.26 -10.89
CA TRP A 153 -5.41 13.40 -10.14
C TRP A 153 -5.13 14.17 -8.84
N SER A 154 -5.94 15.17 -8.54
CA SER A 154 -5.84 15.94 -7.29
C SER A 154 -5.95 15.04 -6.05
N GLY A 155 -6.78 14.00 -6.12
CA GLY A 155 -7.02 12.98 -5.10
C GLY A 155 -6.99 11.57 -5.71
N MET A 156 -8.03 10.78 -5.44
CA MET A 156 -8.17 9.43 -6.01
C MET A 156 -8.44 9.49 -7.52
N ASP A 157 -7.89 8.51 -8.23
CA ASP A 157 -8.14 8.33 -9.66
C ASP A 157 -9.63 8.16 -9.95
N GLU A 158 -10.08 8.73 -11.07
CA GLU A 158 -11.46 8.68 -11.57
C GLU A 158 -12.52 9.30 -10.63
N GLN A 159 -12.13 9.74 -9.44
CA GLN A 159 -13.00 10.26 -8.39
C GLN A 159 -12.65 11.71 -8.01
N SER A 160 -11.57 12.26 -8.56
CA SER A 160 -11.14 13.63 -8.31
C SER A 160 -10.95 14.43 -9.59
N GLN A 161 -10.58 15.70 -9.48
CA GLN A 161 -10.27 16.54 -10.63
C GLN A 161 -8.93 16.11 -11.26
N ARG A 162 -8.81 16.31 -12.58
CA ARG A 162 -7.54 16.16 -13.29
C ARG A 162 -6.72 17.45 -13.21
N LEU A 163 -5.41 17.29 -13.07
CA LEU A 163 -4.45 18.36 -12.99
C LEU A 163 -3.45 18.28 -14.15
N ASP A 164 -2.88 19.43 -14.51
CA ASP A 164 -1.72 19.49 -15.40
C ASP A 164 -0.40 19.22 -14.62
N ASP A 165 0.74 19.26 -15.33
CA ASP A 165 2.04 18.99 -14.71
C ASP A 165 2.44 20.01 -13.64
N ALA A 166 1.93 21.25 -13.76
CA ALA A 166 2.09 22.33 -12.78
C ALA A 166 1.04 22.26 -11.65
N GLY A 167 0.19 21.24 -11.67
CA GLY A 167 -0.90 20.99 -10.74
C GLY A 167 -2.04 22.02 -10.77
N GLN A 168 -2.25 22.67 -11.91
CA GLN A 168 -3.45 23.46 -12.17
C GLN A 168 -4.58 22.57 -12.67
N LEU A 169 -5.84 22.94 -12.39
CA LEU A 169 -7.00 22.22 -12.90
C LEU A 169 -7.02 22.24 -14.43
N LEU A 170 -7.19 21.08 -15.04
CA LEU A 170 -7.50 20.99 -16.46
C LEU A 170 -8.98 21.37 -16.64
N GLU A 171 -9.25 22.47 -17.34
CA GLU A 171 -10.62 22.85 -17.72
C GLU A 171 -11.28 21.69 -18.49
N GLN A 172 -12.51 21.34 -18.10
CA GLN A 172 -13.29 20.24 -18.70
C GLN A 172 -13.98 20.69 -19.98
#